data_AF-A0A9E4CX84-F1
#
_entry.id   AF-A0A9E4CX84-F1
#
_cell.length_a   1.000
_cell.length_b   1.000
_cell.length_c   1.000
_cell.angle_alpha   90.00
_cell.angle_beta   90.00
_cell.angle_gamma   90.00
#
_symmetry.space_group_name_H-M   'P 1'
#
loop_
_entity.id
_entity.type
_entity.pdbx_description
1 polymer ?
#
loop_
_entity_poly.entity_id
_entity_poly.type
_entity_poly.pdbx_seq_one_letter_code
_entity_poly.pdbx_strand_id
1 'polypeptide(L)'
;MTIRRANAQRLLSKLRDDLGATITDDQIRGQAEQATDSARRLVGSPRKVQILRDPVGTGKTAVALTAAKLLFDEKHIQYLLVIAPNDTVAKQWRERAAPFFNGVLEDVQRARWRRGRVIIGTHRVHPHQKSPNPKQTLVIVDEAHRGLQNTATNAFGAASESAKGAMVLLVTATPYQMTASGLTNMLTVAGGAGGEETDALHDYGKAMADLLHAWNPTVGESSVARLVPSVQEHRDRAQQALDTHLLLPTAVSTPRPPRLAFTSVPLGSWATAYSVARILPELMGRGKSDAFQRGLASSCETVWDSDRAVGNHLTSLRKGLKTDQRRFLDDLEERMGEGTDHPKVAATVNWTIDQVEQGHHVVIFTHWLTTQNAIGKALESALEGKADVAAPQTGPINRRLEKRFKQPPNGEPVVLVLSDRFSESIDLDGGLPSLAHHDLTWNPVRLTQRWGRVVRIRTGFQPIPKNRIFVPLLDVEVERRLARTVAGRQDLVGAMIPHPDATDDNGWTLPDEILRKVSLNFNRPTGSR
;
A
#
# COMPACT_ATOMS: atom_id res chain seq x y z
N MET A 1 -39.41 0.66 -5.55
CA MET A 1 -38.84 0.26 -4.24
C MET A 1 -37.55 1.05 -4.07
N THR A 2 -37.15 1.34 -2.84
CA THR A 2 -36.17 2.40 -2.53
C THR A 2 -34.94 1.74 -1.92
N ILE A 3 -33.74 2.12 -2.36
CA ILE A 3 -32.48 1.71 -1.73
C ILE A 3 -32.53 2.08 -0.24
N ARG A 4 -32.72 1.07 0.62
CA ARG A 4 -32.95 1.20 2.07
C ARG A 4 -31.77 0.67 2.87
N ARG A 5 -31.33 1.46 3.84
CA ARG A 5 -30.30 1.10 4.82
C ARG A 5 -30.59 -0.20 5.58
N ALA A 6 -31.85 -0.45 5.95
CA ALA A 6 -32.23 -1.67 6.65
C ALA A 6 -31.90 -2.95 5.86
N ASN A 7 -32.02 -2.90 4.53
CA ASN A 7 -31.64 -4.02 3.66
C ASN A 7 -30.12 -4.24 3.68
N ALA A 8 -29.35 -3.16 3.61
CA ALA A 8 -27.88 -3.20 3.69
C ALA A 8 -27.41 -3.78 5.04
N GLN A 9 -27.99 -3.32 6.15
CA GLN A 9 -27.67 -3.79 7.49
C GLN A 9 -27.98 -5.28 7.67
N ARG A 10 -29.13 -5.76 7.15
CA ARG A 10 -29.48 -7.18 7.18
C ARG A 10 -28.47 -8.04 6.39
N LEU A 11 -28.07 -7.58 5.21
CA LEU A 11 -27.09 -8.28 4.37
C LEU A 11 -25.72 -8.37 5.04
N LEU A 12 -25.24 -7.26 5.62
CA LEU A 12 -23.95 -7.21 6.32
C LEU A 12 -23.96 -8.02 7.62
N SER A 13 -25.07 -8.03 8.36
CA SER A 13 -25.20 -8.86 9.58
C SER A 13 -25.14 -10.34 9.23
N LYS A 14 -25.85 -10.77 8.18
CA LYS A 14 -25.75 -12.14 7.69
C LYS A 14 -24.31 -12.49 7.27
N LEU A 15 -23.64 -11.60 6.55
CA LEU A 15 -22.25 -11.82 6.13
C LEU A 15 -21.30 -11.94 7.33
N ARG A 16 -21.48 -11.11 8.37
CA ARG A 16 -20.71 -11.19 9.62
C ARG A 16 -20.84 -12.58 10.22
N ASP A 17 -22.07 -13.07 10.33
CA ASP A 17 -22.38 -14.35 10.95
C ASP A 17 -21.82 -15.53 10.11
N ASP A 18 -22.00 -15.49 8.79
CA ASP A 18 -21.47 -16.49 7.85
C ASP A 18 -19.93 -16.57 7.86
N LEU A 19 -19.24 -15.44 8.09
CA LEU A 19 -17.78 -15.35 8.12
C LEU A 19 -17.17 -15.46 9.53
N GLY A 20 -17.98 -15.53 10.58
CA GLY A 20 -17.51 -15.50 11.97
C GLY A 20 -16.70 -14.25 12.32
N ALA A 21 -17.06 -13.10 11.74
CA ALA A 21 -16.30 -11.87 11.90
C ALA A 21 -16.67 -11.13 13.22
N THR A 22 -15.67 -10.70 13.98
CA THR A 22 -15.85 -9.85 15.17
C THR A 22 -16.02 -8.39 14.76
N ILE A 23 -17.23 -8.02 14.34
CA ILE A 23 -17.64 -6.67 13.95
C ILE A 23 -18.79 -6.22 14.86
N THR A 24 -18.73 -5.01 15.40
CA THR A 24 -19.80 -4.48 16.25
C THR A 24 -21.02 -4.07 15.42
N ASP A 25 -22.20 -4.04 16.03
CA ASP A 25 -23.42 -3.60 15.34
C ASP A 25 -23.32 -2.15 14.85
N ASP A 26 -22.56 -1.30 15.54
CA ASP A 26 -22.33 0.08 15.11
C ASP A 26 -21.40 0.17 13.90
N GLN A 27 -20.38 -0.70 13.81
CA GLN A 27 -19.56 -0.81 12.61
C GLN A 27 -20.39 -1.31 11.41
N ILE A 28 -21.26 -2.30 11.60
CA ILE A 28 -22.21 -2.75 10.57
C ILE A 28 -23.13 -1.59 10.15
N ARG A 29 -23.64 -0.84 11.12
CA ARG A 29 -24.53 0.28 10.92
C ARG A 29 -23.88 1.36 10.03
N GLY A 30 -22.60 1.67 10.24
CA GLY A 30 -21.82 2.59 9.41
C GLY A 30 -21.52 2.03 8.02
N GLN A 31 -21.13 0.75 7.91
CA GLN A 31 -20.93 0.08 6.62
C GLN A 31 -22.23 0.06 5.78
N ALA A 32 -23.38 -0.14 6.43
CA ALA A 32 -24.69 -0.14 5.81
C ALA A 32 -25.07 1.25 5.26
N GLU A 33 -24.76 2.33 5.99
CA GLU A 33 -24.92 3.71 5.50
C GLU A 33 -24.10 3.93 4.24
N GLN A 34 -22.81 3.58 4.29
CA GLN A 34 -21.90 3.82 3.17
C GLN A 34 -22.29 3.01 1.93
N ALA A 35 -22.68 1.74 2.09
CA ALA A 35 -23.17 0.91 0.98
C ALA A 35 -24.45 1.50 0.36
N THR A 36 -25.34 2.03 1.20
CA THR A 36 -26.59 2.67 0.77
C THR A 36 -26.32 3.98 0.03
N ASP A 37 -25.44 4.83 0.57
CA ASP A 37 -25.02 6.09 -0.04
C ASP A 37 -24.35 5.84 -1.40
N SER A 38 -23.40 4.89 -1.45
CA SER A 38 -22.76 4.44 -2.69
C SER A 38 -23.79 4.05 -3.76
N ALA A 39 -24.73 3.17 -3.41
CA ALA A 39 -25.75 2.73 -4.36
C ALA A 39 -26.64 3.89 -4.84
N ARG A 40 -27.02 4.83 -3.95
CA ARG A 40 -27.81 6.01 -4.32
C ARG A 40 -27.04 6.94 -5.25
N ARG A 41 -25.78 7.26 -4.94
CA ARG A 41 -24.93 8.13 -5.77
C ARG A 41 -24.65 7.52 -7.15
N LEU A 42 -24.41 6.21 -7.22
CA LEU A 42 -24.21 5.52 -8.50
C LEU A 42 -25.44 5.61 -9.43
N VAL A 43 -26.65 5.63 -8.85
CA VAL A 43 -27.91 5.78 -9.59
C VAL A 43 -28.22 7.24 -9.93
N GLY A 44 -28.00 8.15 -8.99
CA GLY A 44 -28.43 9.56 -9.09
C GLY A 44 -27.41 10.51 -9.70
N SER A 45 -26.13 10.14 -9.76
CA SER A 45 -25.09 11.03 -10.27
C SER A 45 -25.03 11.03 -11.80
N PRO A 46 -24.89 12.21 -12.45
CA PRO A 46 -24.63 12.31 -13.88
C PRO A 46 -23.31 11.61 -14.27
N ARG A 47 -22.35 11.54 -13.35
CA ARG A 47 -21.10 10.77 -13.48
C ARG A 47 -21.16 9.52 -12.63
N LYS A 48 -21.13 8.36 -13.29
CA LYS A 48 -21.37 7.08 -12.63
C LYS A 48 -20.13 6.47 -11.93
N VAL A 49 -19.11 7.27 -11.63
CA VAL A 49 -17.87 6.80 -10.98
C VAL A 49 -17.86 7.25 -9.53
N GLN A 50 -17.69 6.30 -8.62
CA GLN A 50 -17.56 6.51 -7.18
C GLN A 50 -16.31 5.80 -6.66
N ILE A 51 -15.65 6.36 -5.64
CA ILE A 51 -14.46 5.81 -5.00
C ILE A 51 -14.79 5.48 -3.54
N LEU A 52 -14.70 4.20 -3.20
CA LEU A 52 -14.73 3.69 -1.85
C LEU A 52 -13.31 3.70 -1.28
N ARG A 53 -13.06 4.64 -0.37
CA ARG A 53 -11.70 5.01 0.09
C ARG A 53 -11.29 4.54 1.48
N ASP A 54 -12.05 3.65 2.10
CA ASP A 54 -11.79 3.29 3.49
C ASP A 54 -10.37 2.72 3.69
N PRO A 55 -9.80 2.85 4.88
CA PRO A 55 -8.54 2.20 5.25
C PRO A 55 -8.54 0.68 4.98
N VAL A 56 -7.35 0.11 4.84
CA VAL A 56 -7.21 -1.33 4.64
C VAL A 56 -7.78 -2.06 5.87
N GLY A 57 -8.57 -3.11 5.62
CA GLY A 57 -9.14 -3.94 6.68
C GLY A 57 -10.50 -3.50 7.25
N THR A 58 -11.09 -2.40 6.79
CA THR A 58 -12.41 -1.90 7.25
C THR A 58 -13.62 -2.65 6.66
N GLY A 59 -13.41 -3.63 5.78
CA GLY A 59 -14.51 -4.35 5.13
C GLY A 59 -14.98 -3.76 3.79
N LYS A 60 -14.14 -2.99 3.08
CA LYS A 60 -14.45 -2.45 1.74
C LYS A 60 -15.10 -3.44 0.77
N THR A 61 -14.62 -4.68 0.74
CA THR A 61 -15.22 -5.74 -0.08
C THR A 61 -16.69 -6.00 0.30
N ALA A 62 -17.00 -6.06 1.60
CA ALA A 62 -18.36 -6.28 2.09
C ALA A 62 -19.28 -5.09 1.73
N VAL A 63 -18.79 -3.86 1.90
CA VAL A 63 -19.52 -2.64 1.51
C VAL A 63 -19.80 -2.64 0.00
N ALA A 64 -18.78 -2.90 -0.83
CA ALA A 64 -18.92 -2.90 -2.29
C ALA A 64 -19.90 -3.98 -2.79
N LEU A 65 -19.82 -5.21 -2.25
CA LEU A 65 -20.76 -6.29 -2.57
C LEU A 65 -22.18 -5.98 -2.09
N THR A 66 -22.32 -5.34 -0.94
CA THR A 66 -23.63 -4.91 -0.41
C THR A 66 -24.25 -3.84 -1.30
N ALA A 67 -23.48 -2.82 -1.72
CA ALA A 67 -23.93 -1.80 -2.66
C ALA A 67 -24.38 -2.43 -3.99
N ALA A 68 -23.59 -3.37 -4.53
CA ALA A 68 -23.95 -4.10 -5.74
C ALA A 68 -25.23 -4.94 -5.57
N LYS A 69 -25.41 -5.60 -4.43
CA LYS A 69 -26.61 -6.39 -4.13
C LYS A 69 -27.86 -5.53 -4.05
N LEU A 70 -27.79 -4.35 -3.42
CA LEU A 70 -28.88 -3.38 -3.39
C LEU A 70 -29.30 -2.96 -4.80
N LEU A 71 -28.32 -2.68 -5.67
CA LEU A 71 -28.57 -2.30 -7.05
C LEU A 71 -29.19 -3.44 -7.88
N PHE A 72 -28.82 -4.69 -7.61
CA PHE A 72 -29.45 -5.86 -8.23
C PHE A 72 -30.89 -6.05 -7.79
N ASP A 73 -31.15 -5.99 -6.48
CA ASP A 73 -32.48 -6.21 -5.91
C ASP A 73 -33.49 -5.16 -6.37
N GLU A 74 -33.03 -3.91 -6.51
CA GLU A 74 -33.82 -2.80 -7.04
C GLU A 74 -33.80 -2.73 -8.59
N LYS A 75 -33.17 -3.71 -9.26
CA LYS A 75 -33.09 -3.84 -10.73
C LYS A 75 -32.41 -2.66 -11.45
N HIS A 76 -31.63 -1.87 -10.74
CA HIS A 76 -30.77 -0.84 -11.33
C HIS A 76 -29.64 -1.46 -12.16
N ILE A 77 -29.14 -2.63 -11.75
CA ILE A 77 -28.17 -3.42 -12.53
C ILE A 77 -28.68 -4.82 -12.83
N GLN A 78 -28.16 -5.35 -13.93
CA GLN A 78 -28.37 -6.71 -14.42
C GLN A 78 -27.05 -7.47 -14.59
N TYR A 79 -25.94 -6.74 -14.65
CA TYR A 79 -24.60 -7.27 -14.88
C TYR A 79 -23.64 -6.67 -13.86
N LEU A 80 -22.80 -7.54 -13.27
CA LEU A 80 -21.75 -7.14 -12.35
C LEU A 80 -20.43 -7.76 -12.78
N LEU A 81 -19.42 -6.92 -12.94
CA LEU A 81 -18.03 -7.31 -13.15
C LEU A 81 -17.19 -6.79 -11.99
N VAL A 82 -16.35 -7.65 -11.43
CA VAL A 82 -15.30 -7.29 -10.48
C VAL A 82 -13.95 -7.56 -11.11
N ILE A 83 -13.10 -6.53 -11.16
CA ILE A 83 -11.71 -6.60 -11.62
C ILE A 83 -10.80 -6.51 -10.40
N ALA A 84 -10.20 -7.64 -10.03
CA ALA A 84 -9.23 -7.78 -8.95
C ALA A 84 -7.79 -7.61 -9.46
N PRO A 85 -6.83 -7.22 -8.59
CA PRO A 85 -5.44 -7.00 -8.98
C PRO A 85 -4.70 -8.29 -9.37
N ASN A 86 -5.02 -9.42 -8.74
CA ASN A 86 -4.41 -10.73 -8.99
C ASN A 86 -5.39 -11.86 -8.66
N ASP A 87 -5.04 -13.09 -9.04
CA ASP A 87 -5.92 -14.26 -8.90
C ASP A 87 -6.23 -14.63 -7.45
N THR A 88 -5.28 -14.39 -6.53
CA THR A 88 -5.49 -14.61 -5.09
C THR A 88 -6.60 -13.70 -4.55
N VAL A 89 -6.56 -12.41 -4.90
CA VAL A 89 -7.60 -11.45 -4.50
C VAL A 89 -8.91 -11.77 -5.22
N ALA A 90 -8.87 -12.14 -6.50
CA ALA A 90 -10.06 -12.58 -7.24
C ALA A 90 -10.76 -13.76 -6.54
N LYS A 91 -9.99 -14.74 -6.05
CA LYS A 91 -10.53 -15.86 -5.27
C LYS A 91 -11.23 -15.40 -4.00
N GLN A 92 -10.61 -14.51 -3.22
CA GLN A 92 -11.23 -13.94 -2.00
C GLN A 92 -12.54 -13.20 -2.30
N TRP A 93 -12.60 -12.47 -3.42
CA TRP A 93 -13.84 -11.82 -3.88
C TRP A 93 -14.93 -12.84 -4.22
N ARG A 94 -14.59 -13.97 -4.86
CA ARG A 94 -15.56 -15.04 -5.16
C ARG A 94 -16.13 -15.67 -3.89
N GLU A 95 -15.26 -16.01 -2.94
CA GLU A 95 -15.66 -16.57 -1.64
C GLU A 95 -16.62 -15.63 -0.91
N ARG A 96 -16.36 -14.32 -0.92
CA ARG A 96 -17.21 -13.30 -0.28
C ARG A 96 -18.48 -12.96 -1.06
N ALA A 97 -18.48 -13.13 -2.39
CA ALA A 97 -19.64 -12.87 -3.23
C ALA A 97 -20.64 -14.03 -3.24
N ALA A 98 -20.19 -15.26 -3.02
CA ALA A 98 -21.03 -16.46 -3.05
C ALA A 98 -22.27 -16.39 -2.13
N PRO A 99 -22.20 -15.85 -0.90
CA PRO A 99 -23.39 -15.71 -0.04
C PRO A 99 -24.42 -14.67 -0.55
N PHE A 100 -24.00 -13.72 -1.39
CA PHE A 100 -24.85 -12.63 -1.88
C PHE A 100 -25.57 -12.96 -3.18
N PHE A 101 -24.95 -13.76 -4.05
CA PHE A 101 -25.39 -13.92 -5.42
C PHE A 101 -25.61 -15.40 -5.76
N ASN A 102 -26.70 -15.70 -6.49
CA ASN A 102 -27.06 -17.05 -6.93
C ASN A 102 -26.16 -17.54 -8.09
N GLY A 103 -24.86 -17.61 -7.81
CA GLY A 103 -23.77 -18.17 -8.58
C GLY A 103 -22.81 -17.14 -9.17
N VAL A 104 -21.55 -17.32 -8.77
CA VAL A 104 -20.38 -16.57 -9.19
C VAL A 104 -19.68 -17.37 -10.29
N LEU A 105 -19.39 -16.76 -11.44
CA LEU A 105 -18.76 -17.46 -12.55
C LEU A 105 -17.25 -17.61 -12.29
N GLU A 106 -16.75 -18.85 -12.33
CA GLU A 106 -15.34 -19.18 -12.07
C GLU A 106 -14.45 -19.05 -13.31
N ASP A 107 -14.97 -19.35 -14.51
CA ASP A 107 -14.18 -19.39 -15.74
C ASP A 107 -14.31 -18.11 -16.57
N VAL A 108 -13.30 -17.24 -16.45
CA VAL A 108 -13.32 -15.89 -17.05
C VAL A 108 -12.70 -15.85 -18.44
N GLN A 109 -11.90 -16.85 -18.84
CA GLN A 109 -11.34 -16.91 -20.21
C GLN A 109 -12.41 -17.12 -21.28
N ARG A 110 -13.59 -17.62 -20.88
CA ARG A 110 -14.79 -17.75 -21.73
C ARG A 110 -16.04 -17.10 -21.14
N ALA A 111 -15.90 -16.30 -20.07
CA ALA A 111 -17.04 -15.65 -19.44
C ALA A 111 -17.69 -14.65 -20.40
N ARG A 112 -18.86 -15.03 -20.92
CA ARG A 112 -19.79 -14.08 -21.54
C ARG A 112 -20.59 -13.40 -20.45
N TRP A 113 -20.94 -12.14 -20.68
CA TRP A 113 -21.90 -11.41 -19.86
C TRP A 113 -23.18 -12.24 -19.70
N ARG A 114 -23.58 -12.53 -18.45
CA ARG A 114 -24.80 -13.26 -18.12
C ARG A 114 -25.63 -12.45 -17.15
N ARG A 115 -26.90 -12.25 -17.49
CA ARG A 115 -27.86 -11.52 -16.66
C ARG A 115 -28.01 -12.21 -15.30
N GLY A 116 -27.93 -11.42 -14.23
CA GLY A 116 -28.11 -11.90 -12.85
C GLY A 116 -26.95 -12.72 -12.30
N ARG A 117 -25.83 -12.84 -13.02
CA ARG A 117 -24.60 -13.49 -12.55
C ARG A 117 -23.50 -12.47 -12.34
N VAL A 118 -22.55 -12.83 -11.47
CA VAL A 118 -21.38 -12.01 -11.16
C VAL A 118 -20.15 -12.60 -11.82
N ILE A 119 -19.41 -11.77 -12.55
CA ILE A 119 -18.12 -12.12 -13.14
C ILE A 119 -17.02 -11.52 -12.25
N ILE A 120 -16.08 -12.34 -11.80
CA ILE A 120 -14.96 -11.90 -10.97
C ILE A 120 -13.67 -12.40 -11.61
N GLY A 121 -12.83 -11.46 -12.04
CA GLY A 121 -11.62 -11.74 -12.81
C GLY A 121 -10.50 -10.75 -12.50
N THR A 122 -9.44 -10.80 -13.30
CA THR A 122 -8.31 -9.86 -13.23
C THR A 122 -8.24 -9.05 -14.51
N HIS A 123 -7.41 -8.01 -14.56
CA HIS A 123 -7.17 -7.25 -15.80
C HIS A 123 -6.70 -8.12 -16.98
N ARG A 124 -6.14 -9.31 -16.72
CA ARG A 124 -5.74 -10.27 -17.76
C ARG A 124 -6.84 -11.25 -18.14
N VAL A 125 -7.76 -11.51 -17.22
CA VAL A 125 -8.77 -12.56 -17.34
C VAL A 125 -10.12 -11.93 -16.99
N HIS A 126 -10.69 -11.18 -17.94
CA HIS A 126 -11.97 -10.48 -17.84
C HIS A 126 -12.66 -10.47 -19.22
N PRO A 127 -13.96 -10.14 -19.32
CA PRO A 127 -14.61 -9.97 -20.61
C PRO A 127 -13.97 -8.81 -21.39
N HIS A 128 -13.23 -9.09 -22.46
CA HIS A 128 -12.62 -8.11 -23.39
C HIS A 128 -13.65 -7.40 -24.29
N GLN A 129 -14.87 -7.25 -23.82
CA GLN A 129 -15.96 -6.67 -24.60
C GLN A 129 -16.92 -5.93 -23.70
N LYS A 130 -17.46 -4.84 -24.23
CA LYS A 130 -18.45 -4.02 -23.57
C LYS A 130 -19.64 -4.86 -23.10
N SER A 131 -20.20 -4.50 -21.95
CA SER A 131 -21.44 -5.12 -21.48
C SER A 131 -22.58 -4.97 -22.49
N PRO A 132 -23.46 -5.98 -22.64
CA PRO A 132 -24.67 -5.90 -23.47
C PRO A 132 -25.59 -4.73 -23.12
N ASN A 133 -25.61 -4.33 -21.85
CA ASN A 133 -26.35 -3.14 -21.41
C ASN A 133 -25.52 -2.33 -20.41
N PRO A 134 -24.67 -1.41 -20.88
CA PRO A 134 -23.81 -0.61 -20.01
C PRO A 134 -24.60 0.18 -18.96
N LYS A 135 -25.78 0.71 -19.32
CA LYS A 135 -26.60 1.50 -18.38
C LYS A 135 -27.07 0.70 -17.16
N GLN A 136 -27.19 -0.63 -17.29
CA GLN A 136 -27.54 -1.57 -16.22
C GLN A 136 -26.36 -2.45 -15.81
N THR A 137 -25.13 -1.94 -15.92
CA THR A 137 -23.92 -2.64 -15.51
C THR A 137 -23.21 -1.89 -14.41
N LEU A 138 -22.73 -2.62 -13.41
CA LEU A 138 -21.75 -2.13 -12.44
C LEU A 138 -20.40 -2.82 -12.69
N VAL A 139 -19.35 -2.02 -12.78
CA VAL A 139 -17.96 -2.46 -12.80
C VAL A 139 -17.31 -2.05 -11.49
N ILE A 140 -16.85 -3.02 -10.72
CA ILE A 140 -16.06 -2.80 -9.51
C ILE A 140 -14.59 -3.03 -9.85
N VAL A 141 -13.73 -2.06 -9.56
CA VAL A 141 -12.28 -2.22 -9.72
C VAL A 141 -11.62 -2.15 -8.35
N ASP A 142 -11.06 -3.27 -7.91
CA ASP A 142 -10.35 -3.36 -6.64
C ASP A 142 -8.88 -2.97 -6.77
N GLU A 143 -8.33 -2.38 -5.72
CA GLU A 143 -7.02 -1.74 -5.70
C GLU A 143 -6.79 -0.85 -6.94
N ALA A 144 -7.81 -0.04 -7.28
CA ALA A 144 -7.85 0.80 -8.48
C ALA A 144 -6.56 1.61 -8.71
N HIS A 145 -5.89 2.01 -7.64
CA HIS A 145 -4.62 2.74 -7.67
C HIS A 145 -3.49 2.02 -8.43
N ARG A 146 -3.50 0.69 -8.59
CA ARG A 146 -2.37 -0.04 -9.19
C ARG A 146 -2.32 0.03 -10.71
N GLY A 147 -3.49 0.00 -11.32
CA GLY A 147 -3.64 -0.14 -12.76
C GLY A 147 -4.25 1.08 -13.42
N LEU A 148 -5.00 1.90 -12.67
CA LEU A 148 -5.78 2.97 -13.29
C LEU A 148 -5.11 4.35 -13.27
N GLN A 149 -3.90 4.45 -12.70
CA GLN A 149 -3.18 5.72 -12.63
C GLN A 149 -2.46 6.11 -13.91
N ASN A 150 -2.16 5.13 -14.76
CA ASN A 150 -1.51 5.35 -16.05
C ASN A 150 -2.36 4.74 -17.15
N THR A 151 -2.83 5.61 -18.04
CA THR A 151 -3.71 5.26 -19.17
C THR A 151 -3.06 4.33 -20.18
N ALA A 152 -1.72 4.29 -20.24
CA ALA A 152 -0.97 3.40 -21.12
C ALA A 152 -0.91 1.94 -20.63
N THR A 153 -1.43 1.64 -19.44
CA THR A 153 -1.38 0.28 -18.90
C THR A 153 -2.51 -0.58 -19.47
N ASN A 154 -2.23 -1.87 -19.68
CA ASN A 154 -3.26 -2.85 -20.06
C ASN A 154 -4.41 -2.91 -19.05
N ALA A 155 -4.12 -2.67 -17.76
CA ALA A 155 -5.14 -2.64 -16.71
C ALA A 155 -6.12 -1.48 -16.87
N PHE A 156 -5.62 -0.29 -17.24
CA PHE A 156 -6.48 0.85 -17.58
C PHE A 156 -7.34 0.55 -18.80
N GLY A 157 -6.74 0.08 -19.89
CA GLY A 157 -7.47 -0.25 -21.12
C GLY A 157 -8.60 -1.25 -20.89
N ALA A 158 -8.29 -2.36 -20.20
CA ALA A 158 -9.24 -3.39 -19.80
C ALA A 158 -10.42 -2.85 -18.99
N ALA A 159 -10.12 -2.09 -17.93
CA ALA A 159 -11.14 -1.50 -17.08
C ALA A 159 -11.97 -0.46 -17.82
N SER A 160 -11.33 0.38 -18.64
CA SER A 160 -11.98 1.44 -19.40
C SER A 160 -12.96 0.90 -20.44
N GLU A 161 -12.56 -0.14 -21.17
CA GLU A 161 -13.43 -0.81 -22.14
C GLU A 161 -14.69 -1.40 -21.49
N SER A 162 -14.51 -2.08 -20.36
CA SER A 162 -15.60 -2.68 -19.59
C SER A 162 -16.51 -1.62 -18.92
N ALA A 163 -15.92 -0.51 -18.47
CA ALA A 163 -16.58 0.56 -17.74
C ALA A 163 -17.32 1.57 -18.62
N LYS A 164 -17.09 1.57 -19.93
CA LYS A 164 -17.62 2.60 -20.85
C LYS A 164 -19.15 2.70 -20.81
N GLY A 165 -19.65 3.77 -20.18
CA GLY A 165 -21.10 4.05 -19.98
C GLY A 165 -21.78 3.26 -18.85
N ALA A 166 -21.00 2.45 -18.11
CA ALA A 166 -21.43 1.70 -16.94
C ALA A 166 -21.33 2.51 -15.65
N MET A 167 -21.96 2.01 -14.59
CA MET A 167 -21.63 2.42 -13.23
C MET A 167 -20.28 1.84 -12.84
N VAL A 168 -19.46 2.63 -12.15
CA VAL A 168 -18.13 2.23 -11.71
C VAL A 168 -17.95 2.52 -10.22
N LEU A 169 -17.57 1.49 -9.48
CA LEU A 169 -17.16 1.61 -8.09
C LEU A 169 -15.68 1.24 -7.99
N LEU A 170 -14.84 2.24 -7.73
CA LEU A 170 -13.42 2.07 -7.50
C LEU A 170 -13.18 1.81 -6.01
N VAL A 171 -12.56 0.67 -5.69
CA VAL A 171 -12.25 0.29 -4.31
C VAL A 171 -10.75 0.46 -4.11
N THR A 172 -10.34 1.38 -3.25
CA THR A 172 -8.91 1.66 -2.99
C THR A 172 -8.73 2.33 -1.65
N ALA A 173 -7.79 1.85 -0.82
CA ALA A 173 -7.48 2.55 0.43
C ALA A 173 -6.73 3.88 0.22
N THR A 174 -6.22 4.10 -0.99
CA THR A 174 -5.25 5.15 -1.30
C THR A 174 -5.48 5.65 -2.72
N PRO A 175 -6.45 6.55 -2.93
CA PRO A 175 -6.77 7.05 -4.26
C PRO A 175 -5.62 7.91 -4.83
N TYR A 176 -4.86 8.59 -3.99
CA TYR A 176 -3.72 9.39 -4.40
C TYR A 176 -2.42 8.59 -4.25
N GLN A 177 -1.94 7.91 -5.30
CA GLN A 177 -0.51 7.56 -5.34
C GLN A 177 0.18 8.50 -6.32
N MET A 178 1.02 9.37 -5.76
CA MET A 178 2.15 10.00 -6.43
C MET A 178 1.88 11.15 -7.42
N THR A 179 0.70 11.31 -8.02
CA THR A 179 0.37 12.51 -8.85
C THR A 179 -1.14 12.80 -8.94
N ALA A 180 -1.50 14.05 -9.24
CA ALA A 180 -2.88 14.48 -9.51
C ALA A 180 -3.49 13.79 -10.71
N SER A 181 -2.66 13.59 -11.72
CA SER A 181 -3.01 12.87 -12.94
C SER A 181 -3.46 11.43 -12.65
N GLY A 182 -2.92 10.78 -11.62
CA GLY A 182 -3.34 9.42 -11.25
C GLY A 182 -4.81 9.34 -10.81
N LEU A 183 -5.28 10.33 -10.04
CA LEU A 183 -6.68 10.40 -9.60
C LEU A 183 -7.61 10.80 -10.74
N THR A 184 -7.24 11.78 -11.56
CA THR A 184 -8.06 12.19 -12.71
C THR A 184 -8.19 11.06 -13.74
N ASN A 185 -7.14 10.27 -13.97
CA ASN A 185 -7.20 9.07 -14.80
C ASN A 185 -8.22 8.05 -14.25
N MET A 186 -8.22 7.81 -12.94
CA MET A 186 -9.22 6.94 -12.31
C MET A 186 -10.66 7.42 -12.51
N LEU A 187 -10.91 8.73 -12.39
CA LEU A 187 -12.25 9.31 -12.57
C LEU A 187 -12.73 9.23 -14.03
N THR A 188 -11.81 9.25 -15.00
CA THR A 188 -12.14 9.18 -16.42
C THR A 188 -12.28 7.75 -16.95
N VAL A 189 -12.07 6.71 -16.12
CA VAL A 189 -12.08 5.30 -16.55
C VAL A 189 -13.38 4.89 -17.27
N ALA A 190 -14.53 5.46 -16.89
CA ALA A 190 -15.83 5.16 -17.51
C ALA A 190 -16.07 5.86 -18.88
N GLY A 191 -15.06 6.56 -19.41
CA GLY A 191 -15.16 7.34 -20.65
C GLY A 191 -15.72 8.75 -20.47
N GLY A 192 -15.63 9.31 -19.26
CA GLY A 192 -15.89 10.74 -19.04
C GLY A 192 -14.73 11.54 -19.60
N ALA A 193 -14.98 12.44 -20.55
CA ALA A 193 -13.99 13.42 -20.95
C ALA A 193 -13.62 14.28 -19.74
N GLY A 194 -12.34 14.62 -19.62
CA GLY A 194 -11.89 15.65 -18.69
C GLY A 194 -12.78 16.88 -18.79
N GLY A 195 -13.04 17.50 -17.64
CA GLY A 195 -13.84 18.71 -17.53
C GLY A 195 -13.49 19.41 -16.22
N GLU A 196 -14.32 20.36 -15.82
CA GLU A 196 -14.04 21.28 -14.71
C GLU A 196 -13.59 20.57 -13.41
N GLU A 197 -14.17 19.42 -13.07
CA GLU A 197 -13.78 18.63 -11.89
C GLU A 197 -12.37 18.02 -12.01
N THR A 198 -11.97 17.51 -13.19
CA THR A 198 -10.62 16.98 -13.38
C THR A 198 -9.58 18.08 -13.46
N ASP A 199 -9.97 19.24 -14.00
CA ASP A 199 -9.12 20.43 -14.09
C ASP A 199 -8.87 20.98 -12.68
N ALA A 200 -9.91 21.07 -11.84
CA ALA A 200 -9.77 21.48 -10.44
C ALA A 200 -8.81 20.57 -9.64
N LEU A 201 -8.88 19.25 -9.83
CA LEU A 201 -7.97 18.29 -9.21
C LEU A 201 -6.52 18.44 -9.72
N HIS A 202 -6.36 18.70 -11.02
CA HIS A 202 -5.05 18.92 -11.64
C HIS A 202 -4.41 20.21 -11.13
N ASP A 203 -5.16 21.31 -11.15
CA ASP A 203 -4.74 22.63 -10.70
C ASP A 203 -4.33 22.61 -9.23
N TYR A 204 -5.12 21.93 -8.39
CA TYR A 204 -4.77 21.77 -6.98
C TYR A 204 -3.47 21.00 -6.78
N GLY A 205 -3.27 19.90 -7.50
CA GLY A 205 -2.02 19.16 -7.43
C GLY A 205 -0.81 19.94 -7.94
N LYS A 206 -1.01 20.79 -8.96
CA LYS A 206 0.03 21.70 -9.44
C LYS A 206 0.37 22.77 -8.40
N ALA A 207 -0.63 23.44 -7.83
CA ALA A 207 -0.43 24.44 -6.78
C ALA A 207 0.29 23.86 -5.56
N MET A 208 -0.06 22.63 -5.15
CA MET A 208 0.65 21.91 -4.10
C MET A 208 2.10 21.58 -4.48
N ALA A 209 2.35 21.15 -5.72
CA ALA A 209 3.71 20.90 -6.21
C ALA A 209 4.56 22.17 -6.19
N ASP A 210 4.00 23.30 -6.64
CA ASP A 210 4.66 24.61 -6.65
C ASP A 210 4.99 25.08 -5.23
N LEU A 211 4.05 24.91 -4.28
CA LEU A 211 4.27 25.19 -2.86
C LEU A 211 5.46 24.39 -2.29
N LEU A 212 5.53 23.10 -2.60
CA LEU A 212 6.61 22.22 -2.12
C LEU A 212 7.96 22.50 -2.78
N HIS A 213 7.94 22.84 -4.06
CA HIS A 213 9.15 23.20 -4.79
C HIS A 213 9.73 24.53 -4.30
N ALA A 214 8.87 25.50 -3.98
CA ALA A 214 9.28 26.76 -3.37
C ALA A 214 9.75 26.59 -1.93
N TRP A 215 9.30 25.52 -1.25
CA TRP A 215 9.68 25.24 0.12
C TRP A 215 11.10 24.68 0.22
N ASN A 216 11.97 25.39 0.94
CA ASN A 216 13.31 24.96 1.29
C ASN A 216 13.60 25.44 2.73
N PRO A 217 14.24 24.62 3.60
CA PRO A 217 14.60 25.03 4.96
C PRO A 217 15.45 26.31 5.05
N THR A 218 16.04 26.79 3.95
CA THR A 218 16.78 28.06 3.90
C THR A 218 15.99 29.23 3.29
N VAL A 219 14.76 29.00 2.81
CA VAL A 219 13.91 30.03 2.21
C VAL A 219 13.03 30.65 3.29
N GLY A 220 13.01 31.98 3.39
CA GLY A 220 12.22 32.70 4.38
C GLY A 220 10.72 32.45 4.20
N GLU A 221 9.98 32.38 5.31
CA GLU A 221 8.52 32.15 5.37
C GLU A 221 7.72 33.04 4.40
N SER A 222 8.21 34.24 4.10
CA SER A 222 7.59 35.22 3.21
C SER A 222 7.48 34.78 1.74
N SER A 223 8.35 33.91 1.24
CA SER A 223 8.27 33.40 -0.14
C SER A 223 7.22 32.29 -0.30
N VAL A 224 7.00 31.49 0.75
CA VAL A 224 6.03 30.40 0.75
C VAL A 224 4.62 30.91 1.11
N ALA A 225 4.52 31.91 1.99
CA ALA A 225 3.25 32.52 2.39
C ALA A 225 2.42 33.06 1.22
N ARG A 226 3.08 33.52 0.13
CA ARG A 226 2.40 34.04 -1.06
C ARG A 226 1.68 32.97 -1.89
N LEU A 227 2.07 31.71 -1.75
CA LEU A 227 1.48 30.59 -2.49
C LEU A 227 0.29 29.97 -1.75
N VAL A 228 0.17 30.21 -0.44
CA VAL A 228 -0.88 29.63 0.41
C VAL A 228 -2.30 29.99 -0.05
N PRO A 229 -2.63 31.25 -0.38
CA PRO A 229 -4.00 31.59 -0.82
C PRO A 229 -4.39 30.87 -2.12
N SER A 230 -3.45 30.76 -3.07
CA SER A 230 -3.69 30.02 -4.32
C SER A 230 -3.94 28.54 -4.06
N VAL A 231 -3.15 27.91 -3.17
CA VAL A 231 -3.36 26.53 -2.76
C VAL A 231 -4.73 26.33 -2.09
N GLN A 232 -5.16 27.26 -1.24
CA GLN A 232 -6.46 27.23 -0.58
C GLN A 232 -7.62 27.31 -1.59
N GLU A 233 -7.55 28.25 -2.54
CA GLU A 233 -8.56 28.39 -3.58
C GLU A 233 -8.70 27.11 -4.44
N HIS A 234 -7.57 26.57 -4.89
CA HIS A 234 -7.59 25.33 -5.68
C HIS A 234 -8.04 24.13 -4.84
N ARG A 235 -7.72 24.09 -3.53
CA ARG A 235 -8.22 23.05 -2.61
C ARG A 235 -9.73 23.06 -2.54
N ASP A 236 -10.36 24.22 -2.37
CA ASP A 236 -11.81 24.32 -2.19
C ASP A 236 -12.56 23.87 -3.46
N ARG A 237 -12.04 24.22 -4.64
CA ARG A 237 -12.54 23.71 -5.93
C ARG A 237 -12.33 22.20 -6.07
N ALA A 238 -11.16 21.69 -5.70
CA ALA A 238 -10.88 20.26 -5.70
C ALA A 238 -11.79 19.50 -4.72
N GLN A 239 -12.08 20.07 -3.55
CA GLN A 239 -12.97 19.46 -2.55
C GLN A 239 -14.37 19.25 -3.11
N GLN A 240 -14.93 20.25 -3.80
CA GLN A 240 -16.23 20.12 -4.43
C GLN A 240 -16.26 18.96 -5.45
N ALA A 241 -15.20 18.82 -6.26
CA ALA A 241 -15.06 17.69 -7.19
C ALA A 241 -14.89 16.34 -6.47
N LEU A 242 -14.13 16.32 -5.37
CA LEU A 242 -13.92 15.12 -4.56
C LEU A 242 -15.21 14.69 -3.87
N ASP A 243 -16.02 15.59 -3.33
CA ASP A 243 -17.26 15.24 -2.63
C ASP A 243 -18.28 14.54 -3.52
N THR A 244 -18.26 14.83 -4.82
CA THR A 244 -19.08 14.14 -5.83
C THR A 244 -18.66 12.67 -5.99
N HIS A 245 -17.37 12.36 -5.88
CA HIS A 245 -16.80 11.08 -6.27
C HIS A 245 -16.29 10.23 -5.12
N LEU A 246 -15.84 10.83 -4.02
CA LEU A 246 -15.31 10.17 -2.84
C LEU A 246 -16.46 9.90 -1.88
N LEU A 247 -16.64 8.62 -1.54
CA LEU A 247 -17.51 8.27 -0.42
C LEU A 247 -16.84 8.70 0.88
N LEU A 248 -17.65 9.23 1.80
CA LEU A 248 -17.20 9.44 3.16
C LEU A 248 -16.78 8.09 3.75
N PRO A 249 -15.62 8.01 4.42
CA PRO A 249 -15.18 6.78 5.05
C PRO A 249 -16.23 6.26 6.04
N THR A 250 -16.28 4.95 6.22
CA THR A 250 -17.09 4.37 7.29
C THR A 250 -16.74 5.03 8.63
N ALA A 251 -17.74 5.24 9.49
CA ALA A 251 -17.54 5.66 10.89
C ALA A 251 -16.74 4.65 11.76
N VAL A 252 -16.12 3.64 11.12
CA VAL A 252 -15.17 2.74 11.74
C VAL A 252 -13.88 3.53 11.94
N SER A 253 -13.69 4.06 13.15
CA SER A 253 -12.41 4.65 13.55
C SER A 253 -11.32 3.58 13.41
N THR A 254 -10.41 3.78 12.47
CA THR A 254 -9.19 3.00 12.37
C THR A 254 -8.04 3.80 12.94
N PRO A 255 -7.10 3.20 13.68
CA PRO A 255 -5.93 3.93 14.12
C PRO A 255 -5.17 4.46 12.93
N ARG A 256 -4.76 5.72 13.05
CA ARG A 256 -3.85 6.33 12.09
C ARG A 256 -2.61 5.45 11.94
N PRO A 257 -2.13 5.20 10.70
CA PRO A 257 -0.81 4.66 10.50
C PRO A 257 0.18 5.53 11.30
N PRO A 258 1.02 4.92 12.15
CA PRO A 258 1.95 5.67 12.97
C PRO A 258 2.90 6.45 12.07
N ARG A 259 3.27 7.66 12.50
CA ARG A 259 4.38 8.37 11.86
C ARG A 259 5.61 7.47 11.92
N LEU A 260 6.31 7.35 10.80
CA LEU A 260 7.52 6.56 10.71
C LEU A 260 8.58 7.13 11.67
N ALA A 261 8.88 6.39 12.72
CA ALA A 261 10.01 6.66 13.58
C ALA A 261 11.21 5.86 13.04
N PHE A 262 12.14 6.56 12.42
CA PHE A 262 13.34 5.93 11.86
C PHE A 262 14.37 5.69 12.95
N THR A 263 14.93 4.48 12.97
CA THR A 263 16.08 4.16 13.85
C THR A 263 17.36 4.29 13.05
N SER A 264 18.20 5.27 13.39
CA SER A 264 19.50 5.45 12.74
C SER A 264 20.45 4.33 13.14
N VAL A 265 21.02 3.64 12.16
CA VAL A 265 21.98 2.56 12.34
C VAL A 265 23.34 3.04 11.84
N PRO A 266 24.33 3.28 12.73
CA PRO A 266 25.65 3.74 12.31
C PRO A 266 26.38 2.63 11.52
N LEU A 267 27.23 3.04 10.59
CA LEU A 267 28.06 2.10 9.81
C LEU A 267 29.10 1.38 10.69
N GLY A 268 29.61 2.03 11.74
CA GLY A 268 30.64 1.46 12.61
C GLY A 268 31.89 1.02 11.84
N SER A 269 32.38 -0.19 12.13
CA SER A 269 33.52 -0.82 11.44
C SER A 269 33.28 -1.03 9.94
N TRP A 270 32.02 -1.05 9.51
CA TRP A 270 31.62 -1.28 8.12
C TRP A 270 31.80 -0.04 7.22
N ALA A 271 32.11 1.13 7.79
CA ALA A 271 32.21 2.39 7.06
C ALA A 271 33.23 2.37 5.91
N THR A 272 34.39 1.73 6.13
CA THR A 272 35.44 1.62 5.10
C THR A 272 35.00 0.71 3.96
N ALA A 273 34.49 -0.47 4.28
CA ALA A 273 34.02 -1.44 3.28
C ALA A 273 32.88 -0.86 2.44
N TYR A 274 31.90 -0.21 3.08
CA TYR A 274 30.83 0.51 2.40
C TYR A 274 31.34 1.58 1.43
N SER A 275 32.28 2.42 1.89
CA SER A 275 32.78 3.55 1.10
C SER A 275 33.42 3.09 -0.21
N VAL A 276 34.14 1.96 -0.15
CA VAL A 276 34.74 1.31 -1.32
C VAL A 276 33.67 0.63 -2.18
N ALA A 277 32.80 -0.18 -1.58
CA ALA A 277 31.75 -0.90 -2.28
C ALA A 277 30.82 0.04 -3.07
N ARG A 278 30.47 1.19 -2.48
CA ARG A 278 29.57 2.20 -3.06
C ARG A 278 30.00 2.72 -4.42
N ILE A 279 31.31 2.80 -4.68
CA ILE A 279 31.88 3.34 -5.92
C ILE A 279 32.26 2.25 -6.94
N LEU A 280 32.02 0.97 -6.63
CA LEU A 280 32.31 -0.13 -7.54
C LEU A 280 31.68 0.08 -8.93
N PRO A 281 30.40 0.47 -9.08
CA PRO A 281 29.83 0.71 -10.40
C PRO A 281 30.65 1.71 -11.22
N GLU A 282 31.05 2.83 -10.60
CA GLU A 282 31.86 3.88 -11.23
C GLU A 282 33.25 3.38 -11.63
N LEU A 283 33.90 2.60 -10.77
CA LEU A 283 35.20 1.97 -11.08
C LEU A 283 35.11 0.99 -12.24
N MET A 284 33.94 0.39 -12.45
CA MET A 284 33.66 -0.52 -13.57
C MET A 284 33.17 0.21 -14.84
N GLY A 285 33.29 1.54 -14.89
CA GLY A 285 32.87 2.35 -16.02
C GLY A 285 31.36 2.51 -16.15
N ARG A 286 30.59 2.22 -15.09
CA ARG A 286 29.15 2.44 -15.04
C ARG A 286 28.84 3.76 -14.34
N GLY A 287 27.73 4.39 -14.71
CA GLY A 287 27.25 5.56 -13.98
C GLY A 287 26.80 5.22 -12.55
N LYS A 288 26.58 6.27 -11.76
CA LYS A 288 25.96 6.14 -10.42
C LYS A 288 24.64 5.38 -10.51
N SER A 289 24.48 4.34 -9.70
CA SER A 289 23.25 3.53 -9.64
C SER A 289 22.60 3.63 -8.26
N ASP A 290 21.45 4.31 -8.19
CA ASP A 290 20.62 4.38 -6.96
C ASP A 290 20.16 2.99 -6.50
N ALA A 291 19.81 2.12 -7.45
CA ALA A 291 19.40 0.76 -7.16
C ALA A 291 20.53 -0.07 -6.51
N PHE A 292 21.77 0.14 -6.94
CA PHE A 292 22.94 -0.53 -6.34
C PHE A 292 23.19 -0.05 -4.91
N GLN A 293 23.26 1.27 -4.69
CA GLN A 293 23.51 1.83 -3.37
C GLN A 293 22.41 1.45 -2.36
N ARG A 294 21.17 1.33 -2.84
CA ARG A 294 20.04 0.83 -2.05
C ARG A 294 20.17 -0.65 -1.70
N GLY A 295 20.61 -1.48 -2.64
CA GLY A 295 20.92 -2.89 -2.35
C GLY A 295 22.01 -2.97 -1.28
N LEU A 296 23.14 -2.29 -1.53
CA LEU A 296 24.27 -2.21 -0.61
C LEU A 296 23.86 -1.77 0.80
N ALA A 297 22.92 -0.83 0.94
CA ALA A 297 22.41 -0.39 2.24
C ALA A 297 21.41 -1.38 2.89
N SER A 298 20.89 -2.36 2.16
CA SER A 298 19.97 -3.39 2.65
C SER A 298 20.72 -4.57 3.28
N SER A 299 21.64 -5.17 2.54
CA SER A 299 22.44 -6.32 3.00
C SER A 299 23.70 -6.53 2.17
N CYS A 300 24.70 -7.23 2.73
CA CYS A 300 25.94 -7.57 2.03
C CYS A 300 25.68 -8.43 0.79
N GLU A 301 24.76 -9.39 0.89
CA GLU A 301 24.44 -10.36 -0.15
C GLU A 301 23.90 -9.71 -1.42
N THR A 302 23.19 -8.58 -1.30
CA THR A 302 22.68 -7.87 -2.49
C THR A 302 23.78 -7.37 -3.41
N VAL A 303 25.00 -7.14 -2.92
CA VAL A 303 26.13 -6.68 -3.74
C VAL A 303 26.53 -7.78 -4.72
N TRP A 304 26.51 -9.03 -4.24
CA TRP A 304 27.07 -10.18 -4.95
C TRP A 304 26.01 -11.00 -5.68
N ASP A 305 24.82 -11.15 -5.11
CA ASP A 305 23.77 -12.08 -5.58
C ASP A 305 22.57 -11.40 -6.28
N SER A 306 22.55 -10.07 -6.45
CA SER A 306 21.36 -9.38 -6.94
C SER A 306 21.06 -9.54 -8.44
N ASP A 307 19.83 -9.97 -8.70
CA ASP A 307 19.25 -10.11 -10.04
C ASP A 307 18.85 -8.73 -10.62
N ARG A 308 19.24 -8.50 -11.88
CA ARG A 308 18.81 -7.45 -12.84
C ARG A 308 19.64 -6.16 -13.07
N ALA A 309 20.59 -5.75 -12.24
CA ALA A 309 21.40 -4.56 -12.60
C ALA A 309 22.90 -4.65 -12.30
N VAL A 310 23.33 -5.23 -11.17
CA VAL A 310 24.75 -5.27 -10.79
C VAL A 310 25.25 -6.67 -10.38
N GLY A 311 24.50 -7.46 -9.60
CA GLY A 311 24.94 -8.79 -9.13
C GLY A 311 25.19 -9.81 -10.25
N ASN A 312 24.26 -9.93 -11.22
CA ASN A 312 24.51 -10.77 -12.42
C ASN A 312 25.78 -10.35 -13.19
N HIS A 313 26.18 -9.07 -13.09
CA HIS A 313 27.37 -8.58 -13.76
C HIS A 313 28.63 -8.83 -12.95
N LEU A 314 28.67 -8.61 -11.63
CA LEU A 314 29.86 -8.85 -10.80
C LEU A 314 30.33 -10.30 -10.87
N THR A 315 29.43 -11.28 -10.74
CA THR A 315 29.77 -12.71 -10.88
C THR A 315 30.23 -13.06 -12.29
N SER A 316 29.68 -12.41 -13.32
CA SER A 316 30.15 -12.56 -14.71
C SER A 316 31.49 -11.86 -14.97
N LEU A 317 31.73 -10.72 -14.33
CA LEU A 317 32.94 -9.91 -14.42
C LEU A 317 34.09 -10.60 -13.71
N ARG A 318 33.88 -11.24 -12.56
CA ARG A 318 34.89 -12.07 -11.85
C ARG A 318 35.58 -13.07 -12.79
N LYS A 319 34.87 -13.59 -13.79
CA LYS A 319 35.43 -14.53 -14.79
C LYS A 319 36.42 -13.88 -15.78
N GLY A 320 36.32 -12.56 -16.01
CA GLY A 320 37.18 -11.81 -16.95
C GLY A 320 38.14 -10.80 -16.32
N LEU A 321 38.13 -10.63 -14.99
CA LEU A 321 39.03 -9.72 -14.28
C LEU A 321 40.46 -10.26 -14.19
N LYS A 322 41.44 -9.34 -14.18
CA LYS A 322 42.85 -9.66 -13.90
C LYS A 322 43.01 -10.12 -12.44
N THR A 323 44.10 -10.84 -12.15
CA THR A 323 44.39 -11.41 -10.81
C THR A 323 44.26 -10.37 -9.68
N ASP A 324 44.82 -9.18 -9.86
CA ASP A 324 44.80 -8.12 -8.83
C ASP A 324 43.39 -7.56 -8.58
N GLN A 325 42.57 -7.46 -9.63
CA GLN A 325 41.19 -7.00 -9.54
C GLN A 325 40.30 -8.04 -8.87
N ARG A 326 40.54 -9.32 -9.14
CA ARG A 326 39.85 -10.43 -8.45
C ARG A 326 40.19 -10.42 -6.97
N ARG A 327 41.49 -10.35 -6.64
CA ARG A 327 41.95 -10.26 -5.25
C ARG A 327 41.35 -9.07 -4.51
N PHE A 328 41.30 -7.90 -5.14
CA PHE A 328 40.65 -6.73 -4.55
C PHE A 328 39.16 -6.96 -4.23
N LEU A 329 38.42 -7.62 -5.12
CA LEU A 329 37.01 -7.93 -4.88
C LEU A 329 36.83 -9.00 -3.79
N ASP A 330 37.72 -9.99 -3.73
CA ASP A 330 37.70 -11.03 -2.69
C ASP A 330 38.00 -10.41 -1.31
N ASP A 331 39.03 -9.55 -1.21
CA ASP A 331 39.36 -8.80 0.01
C ASP A 331 38.21 -7.88 0.45
N LEU A 332 37.48 -7.30 -0.51
CA LEU A 332 36.32 -6.47 -0.24
C LEU A 332 35.13 -7.30 0.24
N GLU A 333 34.86 -8.45 -0.39
CA GLU A 333 33.81 -9.38 0.02
C GLU A 333 34.04 -9.88 1.45
N GLU A 334 35.27 -10.25 1.79
CA GLU A 334 35.65 -10.66 3.15
C GLU A 334 35.43 -9.54 4.17
N ARG A 335 35.83 -8.30 3.85
CA ARG A 335 35.64 -7.14 4.74
C ARG A 335 34.17 -6.72 4.89
N MET A 336 33.36 -6.99 3.88
CA MET A 336 31.93 -6.72 3.90
C MET A 336 31.20 -7.74 4.79
N GLY A 337 31.68 -8.97 4.84
CA GLY A 337 31.10 -10.06 5.63
C GLY A 337 29.75 -10.54 5.09
N GLU A 338 29.02 -11.28 5.91
CA GLU A 338 27.71 -11.86 5.57
C GLU A 338 26.68 -11.68 6.69
N GLY A 339 25.39 -11.74 6.34
CA GLY A 339 24.29 -11.70 7.31
C GLY A 339 24.40 -10.53 8.29
N THR A 340 24.61 -10.85 9.57
CA THR A 340 24.68 -9.89 10.67
C THR A 340 25.96 -9.04 10.70
N ASP A 341 26.96 -9.33 9.88
CA ASP A 341 28.09 -8.39 9.70
C ASP A 341 27.61 -7.06 9.10
N HIS A 342 26.53 -7.09 8.33
CA HIS A 342 25.85 -5.88 7.88
C HIS A 342 25.13 -5.18 9.05
N PRO A 343 25.48 -3.92 9.39
CA PRO A 343 24.94 -3.25 10.59
C PRO A 343 23.41 -3.20 10.65
N LYS A 344 22.78 -3.00 9.49
CA LYS A 344 21.31 -2.94 9.39
C LYS A 344 20.64 -4.30 9.57
N VAL A 345 21.28 -5.37 9.10
CA VAL A 345 20.77 -6.75 9.26
C VAL A 345 20.91 -7.13 10.73
N ALA A 346 22.06 -6.92 11.35
CA ALA A 346 22.25 -7.09 12.80
C ALA A 346 21.19 -6.33 13.62
N ALA A 347 20.98 -5.04 13.34
CA ALA A 347 19.97 -4.24 14.04
C ALA A 347 18.56 -4.84 13.91
N THR A 348 18.22 -5.38 12.73
CA THR A 348 16.91 -6.01 12.47
C THR A 348 16.77 -7.35 13.19
N VAL A 349 17.82 -8.16 13.19
CA VAL A 349 17.87 -9.46 13.88
C VAL A 349 17.75 -9.25 15.39
N ASN A 350 18.57 -8.37 15.96
CA ASN A 350 18.56 -8.07 17.40
C ASN A 350 17.20 -7.55 17.85
N TRP A 351 16.63 -6.57 17.14
CA TRP A 351 15.30 -6.07 17.47
C TRP A 351 14.24 -7.19 17.39
N THR A 352 14.34 -8.10 16.43
CA THR A 352 13.41 -9.22 16.29
C THR A 352 13.53 -10.20 17.46
N ILE A 353 14.75 -10.50 17.90
CA ILE A 353 15.01 -11.34 19.09
C ILE A 353 14.33 -10.71 20.31
N ASP A 354 14.53 -9.41 20.55
CA ASP A 354 13.89 -8.71 21.68
C ASP A 354 12.35 -8.81 21.65
N GLN A 355 11.75 -8.77 20.46
CA GLN A 355 10.30 -8.93 20.31
C GLN A 355 9.85 -10.37 20.60
N VAL A 356 10.59 -11.35 20.11
CA VAL A 356 10.29 -12.78 20.31
C VAL A 356 10.42 -13.15 21.79
N GLU A 357 11.43 -12.63 22.49
CA GLU A 357 11.60 -12.83 23.95
C GLU A 357 10.44 -12.25 24.76
N GLN A 358 9.80 -11.19 24.27
CA GLN A 358 8.56 -10.64 24.83
C GLN A 358 7.29 -11.44 24.41
N GLY A 359 7.47 -12.57 23.71
CA GLY A 359 6.38 -13.43 23.26
C GLY A 359 5.65 -12.92 22.03
N HIS A 360 6.20 -11.95 21.28
CA HIS A 360 5.51 -11.34 20.15
C HIS A 360 5.74 -12.08 18.83
N HIS A 361 4.67 -12.29 18.06
CA HIS A 361 4.79 -12.58 16.62
C HIS A 361 5.49 -11.41 15.90
N VAL A 362 6.31 -11.69 14.88
CA VAL A 362 7.05 -10.65 14.15
C VAL A 362 6.84 -10.79 12.64
N VAL A 363 6.65 -9.66 11.95
CA VAL A 363 6.64 -9.58 10.48
C VAL A 363 7.70 -8.60 10.03
N ILE A 364 8.60 -9.05 9.15
CA ILE A 364 9.70 -8.26 8.61
C ILE A 364 9.47 -8.13 7.11
N PHE A 365 9.33 -6.90 6.61
CA PHE A 365 9.22 -6.63 5.18
C PHE A 365 10.55 -6.20 4.57
N THR A 366 10.96 -6.91 3.52
CA THR A 366 12.14 -6.61 2.70
C THR A 366 11.75 -6.28 1.25
N HIS A 367 12.62 -5.59 0.53
CA HIS A 367 12.47 -5.32 -0.89
C HIS A 367 13.19 -6.37 -1.74
N TRP A 368 14.38 -6.80 -1.31
CA TRP A 368 15.18 -7.80 -2.01
C TRP A 368 14.99 -9.20 -1.42
N LEU A 369 14.90 -10.20 -2.30
CA LEU A 369 14.85 -11.62 -1.90
C LEU A 369 16.16 -12.08 -1.26
N THR A 370 17.30 -11.55 -1.71
CA THR A 370 18.62 -11.81 -1.10
C THR A 370 18.66 -11.36 0.35
N THR A 371 18.24 -10.12 0.64
CA THR A 371 18.09 -9.63 2.02
C THR A 371 17.08 -10.46 2.82
N GLN A 372 15.97 -10.88 2.20
CA GLN A 372 14.98 -11.75 2.85
C GLN A 372 15.63 -13.07 3.32
N ASN A 373 16.45 -13.69 2.47
CA ASN A 373 17.17 -14.92 2.80
C ASN A 373 18.23 -14.69 3.89
N ALA A 374 19.01 -13.61 3.80
CA ALA A 374 20.03 -13.28 4.78
C ALA A 374 19.45 -13.13 6.20
N ILE A 375 18.38 -12.33 6.32
CA ILE A 375 17.66 -12.12 7.59
C ILE A 375 17.00 -13.43 8.05
N GLY A 376 16.38 -14.19 7.13
CA GLY A 376 15.75 -15.47 7.44
C GLY A 376 16.72 -16.47 8.06
N LYS A 377 17.88 -16.69 7.43
CA LYS A 377 18.94 -17.59 7.93
C LYS A 377 19.48 -17.14 9.29
N ALA A 378 19.76 -15.85 9.44
CA ALA A 378 20.26 -15.31 10.70
C ALA A 378 19.26 -15.52 11.85
N LEU A 379 17.96 -15.34 11.59
CA LEU A 379 16.91 -15.55 12.57
C LEU A 379 16.63 -17.02 12.85
N GLU A 380 16.64 -17.88 11.84
CA GLU A 380 16.50 -19.34 12.01
C GLU A 380 17.56 -19.89 12.95
N SER A 381 18.82 -19.45 12.79
CA SER A 381 19.92 -19.84 13.68
C SER A 381 19.79 -19.20 15.07
N ALA A 382 19.49 -17.90 15.17
CA ALA A 382 19.44 -17.21 16.46
C ALA A 382 18.23 -17.59 17.34
N LEU A 383 17.14 -18.05 16.72
CA LEU A 383 15.87 -18.36 17.39
C LEU A 383 15.53 -19.86 17.36
N GLU A 384 16.52 -20.72 17.13
CA GLU A 384 16.33 -22.17 17.15
C GLU A 384 15.70 -22.63 18.48
N GLY A 385 14.56 -23.32 18.39
CA GLY A 385 13.78 -23.78 19.56
C GLY A 385 13.09 -22.66 20.36
N LYS A 386 13.11 -21.42 19.88
CA LYS A 386 12.45 -20.26 20.51
C LYS A 386 11.32 -19.67 19.67
N ALA A 387 11.42 -19.77 18.33
CA ALA A 387 10.38 -19.31 17.41
C ALA A 387 10.38 -20.12 16.11
N ASP A 388 9.22 -20.18 15.45
CA ASP A 388 9.14 -20.64 14.08
C ASP A 388 9.44 -19.48 13.12
N VAL A 389 10.58 -19.57 12.44
CA VAL A 389 10.99 -18.59 11.43
C VAL A 389 10.62 -19.10 10.04
N ALA A 390 10.09 -18.22 9.19
CA ALA A 390 9.85 -18.53 7.78
C ALA A 390 10.15 -17.36 6.85
N ALA A 391 10.94 -17.63 5.81
CA ALA A 391 11.30 -16.68 4.75
C ALA A 391 10.89 -17.21 3.34
N PRO A 392 9.58 -17.28 3.03
CA PRO A 392 9.11 -17.86 1.77
C PRO A 392 9.58 -17.06 0.54
N GLN A 393 10.30 -17.72 -0.37
CA GLN A 393 10.81 -17.10 -1.60
C GLN A 393 9.79 -17.13 -2.74
N THR A 394 9.02 -18.22 -2.83
CA THR A 394 7.97 -18.43 -3.84
C THR A 394 6.77 -19.13 -3.20
N GLY A 395 5.59 -18.95 -3.81
CA GLY A 395 4.35 -19.57 -3.33
C GLY A 395 3.73 -18.92 -2.09
N PRO A 396 2.59 -19.43 -1.59
CA PRO A 396 1.93 -18.91 -0.39
C PRO A 396 2.66 -19.31 0.89
N ILE A 397 2.41 -18.58 1.99
CA ILE A 397 2.88 -18.98 3.33
C ILE A 397 2.29 -20.34 3.70
N ASN A 398 3.06 -21.14 4.44
CA ASN A 398 2.57 -22.40 5.00
C ASN A 398 1.30 -22.17 5.83
N ARG A 399 0.21 -22.86 5.47
CA ARG A 399 -1.10 -22.72 6.12
C ARG A 399 -1.08 -22.97 7.63
N ARG A 400 -0.17 -23.83 8.13
CA ARG A 400 0.03 -24.07 9.57
C ARG A 400 0.57 -22.84 10.28
N LEU A 401 1.61 -22.21 9.71
CA LEU A 401 2.21 -20.97 10.24
C LEU A 401 1.23 -19.80 10.17
N GLU A 402 0.51 -19.66 9.06
CA GLU A 402 -0.53 -18.63 8.93
C GLU A 402 -1.61 -18.78 10.01
N LYS A 403 -2.09 -20.01 10.27
CA LYS A 403 -3.08 -20.26 11.33
C LYS A 403 -2.55 -19.93 12.72
N ARG A 404 -1.29 -20.29 13.02
CA ARG A 404 -0.65 -19.97 14.30
C ARG A 404 -0.47 -18.48 14.49
N PHE A 405 0.00 -17.77 13.46
CA PHE A 405 0.17 -16.33 13.49
C PHE A 405 -1.15 -15.57 13.75
N LYS A 406 -2.28 -16.11 13.31
CA LYS A 406 -3.62 -15.51 13.54
C LYS A 406 -4.15 -15.70 14.96
N GLN A 407 -3.50 -16.51 15.79
CA GLN A 407 -3.88 -16.74 17.18
C GLN A 407 -2.97 -15.91 18.10
N PRO A 408 -3.43 -15.56 19.31
CA PRO A 408 -2.51 -15.04 20.32
C PRO A 408 -1.35 -16.02 20.52
N PRO A 409 -0.13 -15.53 20.83
CA PRO A 409 1.02 -16.38 21.07
C PRO A 409 0.68 -17.40 22.17
N ASN A 410 0.56 -18.66 21.80
CA ASN A 410 0.33 -19.79 22.71
C ASN A 410 1.43 -20.83 22.46
N GLY A 411 2.60 -20.58 23.05
CA GLY A 411 3.85 -21.27 22.75
C GLY A 411 4.82 -20.37 21.99
N GLU A 412 5.66 -20.99 21.15
CA GLU A 412 6.70 -20.29 20.39
C GLU A 412 6.10 -19.25 19.42
N PRO A 413 6.61 -18.00 19.45
CA PRO A 413 6.26 -16.99 18.46
C PRO A 413 6.56 -17.43 17.03
N VAL A 414 5.97 -16.71 16.08
CA VAL A 414 6.14 -16.93 14.64
C VAL A 414 6.75 -15.68 14.05
N VAL A 415 7.83 -15.85 13.29
CA VAL A 415 8.55 -14.79 12.61
C VAL A 415 8.45 -14.99 11.10
N LEU A 416 7.88 -14.00 10.42
CA LEU A 416 7.68 -14.02 8.97
C LEU A 416 8.57 -12.96 8.32
N VAL A 417 9.55 -13.40 7.52
CA VAL A 417 10.38 -12.50 6.69
C VAL A 417 9.83 -12.52 5.27
N LEU A 418 9.27 -11.41 4.82
CA LEU A 418 8.44 -11.33 3.62
C LEU A 418 8.97 -10.27 2.64
N SER A 419 9.04 -10.62 1.37
CA SER A 419 9.25 -9.62 0.31
C SER A 419 7.99 -8.79 0.04
N ASP A 420 8.17 -7.68 -0.70
CA ASP A 420 7.07 -6.82 -1.14
C ASP A 420 5.92 -7.54 -1.86
N ARG A 421 6.18 -8.68 -2.51
CA ARG A 421 5.15 -9.48 -3.23
C ARG A 421 4.05 -9.98 -2.31
N PHE A 422 4.37 -10.14 -1.03
CA PHE A 422 3.47 -10.66 -0.01
C PHE A 422 2.66 -9.57 0.70
N SER A 423 3.01 -8.29 0.50
CA SER A 423 2.29 -7.15 1.08
C SER A 423 0.82 -7.02 0.62
N GLU A 424 0.43 -7.80 -0.39
CA GLU A 424 -0.84 -7.69 -1.08
C GLU A 424 -1.74 -8.93 -0.92
N SER A 425 -1.13 -10.10 -0.72
CA SER A 425 -1.78 -11.40 -0.87
C SER A 425 -2.01 -12.15 0.44
N ILE A 426 -1.46 -11.68 1.56
CA ILE A 426 -1.60 -12.35 2.86
C ILE A 426 -2.63 -11.65 3.74
N ASP A 427 -3.29 -12.46 4.56
CA ASP A 427 -4.17 -12.08 5.65
C ASP A 427 -3.49 -12.50 6.97
N LEU A 428 -2.98 -11.56 7.77
CA LEU A 428 -2.24 -11.84 9.03
C LEU A 428 -3.03 -11.40 10.28
N ASP A 429 -4.35 -11.34 10.16
CA ASP A 429 -5.25 -10.82 11.18
C ASP A 429 -5.28 -11.66 12.47
N GLY A 430 -4.96 -11.06 13.63
CA GLY A 430 -5.36 -11.57 14.96
C GLY A 430 -4.26 -11.66 16.03
N GLY A 431 -3.00 -11.97 15.68
CA GLY A 431 -1.96 -12.36 16.65
C GLY A 431 -1.19 -11.24 17.37
N LEU A 432 -1.68 -9.99 17.39
CA LEU A 432 -0.97 -8.83 17.96
C LEU A 432 0.53 -8.79 17.59
N PRO A 433 0.93 -8.58 16.34
CA PRO A 433 2.33 -8.74 15.94
C PRO A 433 3.14 -7.44 16.01
N SER A 434 4.46 -7.60 16.05
CA SER A 434 5.45 -6.54 15.86
C SER A 434 5.83 -6.46 14.38
N LEU A 435 6.14 -5.25 13.91
CA LEU A 435 6.32 -4.96 12.49
C LEU A 435 7.66 -4.28 12.22
N ALA A 436 8.51 -4.93 11.42
CA ALA A 436 9.74 -4.32 10.91
C ALA A 436 9.62 -4.00 9.41
N HIS A 437 9.97 -2.78 9.03
CA HIS A 437 10.22 -2.39 7.65
C HIS A 437 11.73 -2.29 7.44
N HIS A 438 12.38 -3.42 7.17
CA HIS A 438 13.81 -3.45 6.92
C HIS A 438 14.16 -2.56 5.73
N ASP A 439 13.41 -2.67 4.64
CA ASP A 439 13.56 -1.80 3.47
C ASP A 439 12.40 -0.82 3.34
N LEU A 440 12.76 0.46 3.18
CA LEU A 440 11.84 1.51 2.79
C LEU A 440 11.47 1.41 1.30
N THR A 441 10.23 1.78 1.03
CA THR A 441 9.65 1.85 -0.31
C THR A 441 9.44 3.31 -0.68
N TRP A 442 9.77 3.67 -1.94
CA TRP A 442 9.50 5.00 -2.49
C TRP A 442 8.03 5.42 -2.44
N ASN A 443 7.12 4.45 -2.43
CA ASN A 443 5.69 4.69 -2.33
C ASN A 443 5.23 4.52 -0.88
N PRO A 444 4.89 5.60 -0.17
CA PRO A 444 4.45 5.51 1.22
C PRO A 444 3.17 4.71 1.40
N VAL A 445 2.35 4.62 0.36
CA VAL A 445 1.12 3.81 0.38
C VAL A 445 1.42 2.34 0.60
N ARG A 446 2.56 1.83 0.11
CA ARG A 446 2.96 0.45 0.40
C ARG A 446 3.18 0.21 1.89
N LEU A 447 3.64 1.22 2.65
CA LEU A 447 3.77 1.12 4.10
C LEU A 447 2.40 1.05 4.78
N THR A 448 1.45 1.89 4.35
CA THR A 448 0.05 1.83 4.81
C THR A 448 -0.60 0.49 4.48
N GLN A 449 -0.30 -0.08 3.31
CA GLN A 449 -0.79 -1.41 2.92
C GLN A 449 -0.20 -2.50 3.81
N ARG A 450 1.13 -2.50 4.02
CA ARG A 450 1.82 -3.44 4.94
C ARG A 450 1.21 -3.36 6.35
N TRP A 451 0.99 -2.15 6.87
CA TRP A 451 0.30 -1.91 8.15
C TRP A 451 -1.10 -2.52 8.19
N GLY A 452 -1.89 -2.29 7.14
CA GLY A 452 -3.24 -2.84 7.00
C GLY A 452 -3.32 -4.35 6.78
N ARG A 453 -2.20 -5.06 6.64
CA ARG A 453 -2.16 -6.53 6.67
C ARG A 453 -2.11 -7.08 8.09
N VAL A 454 -1.72 -6.23 9.03
CA VAL A 454 -1.49 -6.55 10.43
C VAL A 454 -2.60 -6.01 11.31
N VAL A 455 -2.95 -4.73 11.15
CA VAL A 455 -4.02 -4.08 11.91
C VAL A 455 -5.32 -4.19 11.13
N ARG A 456 -6.26 -5.00 11.63
CA ARG A 456 -7.55 -5.28 10.98
C ARG A 456 -8.67 -5.52 12.00
N ILE A 457 -9.85 -5.82 11.49
CA ILE A 457 -11.07 -5.97 12.29
C ILE A 457 -10.96 -7.02 13.40
N ARG A 458 -10.25 -8.14 13.17
CA ARG A 458 -10.05 -9.19 14.21
C ARG A 458 -9.08 -8.78 15.31
N THR A 459 -8.21 -7.79 15.07
CA THR A 459 -7.40 -7.18 16.14
C THR A 459 -8.15 -6.06 16.85
N GLY A 460 -9.46 -5.90 16.57
CA GLY A 460 -10.25 -4.76 17.04
C GLY A 460 -9.75 -3.43 16.50
N PHE A 461 -8.98 -3.44 15.40
CA PHE A 461 -8.19 -2.30 14.94
C PHE A 461 -7.29 -1.71 16.05
N GLN A 462 -6.73 -2.52 16.95
CA GLN A 462 -5.76 -2.00 17.92
C GLN A 462 -4.48 -1.53 17.19
N PRO A 463 -3.98 -0.30 17.43
CA PRO A 463 -2.71 0.14 16.85
C PRO A 463 -1.56 -0.70 17.37
N ILE A 464 -0.58 -1.00 16.52
CA ILE A 464 0.70 -1.56 17.00
C ILE A 464 1.39 -0.48 17.84
N PRO A 465 1.79 -0.77 19.09
CA PRO A 465 2.58 0.15 19.90
C PRO A 465 3.86 0.60 19.19
N LYS A 466 4.28 1.87 19.37
CA LYS A 466 5.44 2.45 18.66
C LYS A 466 6.73 1.65 18.87
N ASN A 467 6.95 1.11 20.07
CA ASN A 467 8.11 0.28 20.42
C ASN A 467 8.11 -1.09 19.72
N ARG A 468 6.98 -1.49 19.12
CA ARG A 468 6.82 -2.74 18.36
C ARG A 468 6.87 -2.50 16.85
N ILE A 469 7.28 -1.30 16.42
CA ILE A 469 7.49 -0.94 15.02
C ILE A 469 8.95 -0.55 14.85
N PHE A 470 9.60 -1.18 13.87
CA PHE A 470 11.01 -0.95 13.60
C PHE A 470 11.26 -0.58 12.15
N VAL A 471 11.97 0.54 11.95
CA VAL A 471 12.34 1.03 10.62
C VAL A 471 13.82 1.44 10.67
N PRO A 472 14.74 0.48 10.49
CA PRO A 472 16.17 0.76 10.52
C PRO A 472 16.57 1.55 9.27
N LEU A 473 17.38 2.59 9.45
CA LEU A 473 18.05 3.32 8.38
C LEU A 473 19.55 3.28 8.63
N LEU A 474 20.29 2.66 7.73
CA LEU A 474 21.73 2.79 7.69
C LEU A 474 22.09 4.26 7.49
N ASP A 475 23.08 4.75 8.24
CA ASP A 475 23.51 6.15 8.21
C ASP A 475 24.28 6.49 6.92
N VAL A 476 23.54 6.53 5.81
CA VAL A 476 24.06 6.78 4.46
C VAL A 476 23.13 7.72 3.70
N GLU A 477 23.70 8.46 2.74
CA GLU A 477 22.97 9.48 1.99
C GLU A 477 21.70 8.93 1.30
N VAL A 478 21.80 7.75 0.68
CA VAL A 478 20.71 7.16 -0.10
C VAL A 478 19.49 6.84 0.77
N GLU A 479 19.69 6.30 1.97
CA GLU A 479 18.60 5.98 2.90
C GLU A 479 18.03 7.23 3.58
N ARG A 480 18.90 8.18 3.96
CA ARG A 480 18.44 9.48 4.50
C ARG A 480 17.60 10.23 3.47
N ARG A 481 18.00 10.23 2.19
CA ARG A 481 17.24 10.82 1.09
C ARG A 481 15.89 10.11 0.92
N LEU A 482 15.90 8.77 0.89
CA LEU A 482 14.68 7.97 0.76
C LEU A 482 13.70 8.24 1.89
N ALA A 483 14.18 8.24 3.14
CA ALA A 483 13.36 8.52 4.32
C ALA A 483 12.70 9.90 4.26
N ARG A 484 13.46 10.93 3.89
CA ARG A 484 12.95 12.30 3.66
C ARG A 484 11.87 12.32 2.57
N THR A 485 12.12 11.67 1.43
CA THR A 485 11.15 11.61 0.33
C THR A 485 9.87 10.88 0.74
N VAL A 486 9.98 9.76 1.46
CA VAL A 486 8.83 8.97 1.88
C VAL A 486 8.00 9.70 2.94
N ALA A 487 8.66 10.31 3.93
CA ALA A 487 7.99 11.12 4.96
C ALA A 487 7.27 12.33 4.33
N GLY A 488 7.98 13.09 3.47
CA GLY A 488 7.36 14.21 2.75
C GLY A 488 6.18 13.78 1.88
N ARG A 489 6.27 12.64 1.18
CA ARG A 489 5.14 12.09 0.41
C ARG A 489 3.97 11.66 1.29
N GLN A 490 4.19 11.16 2.52
CA GLN A 490 3.10 10.86 3.45
C GLN A 490 2.35 12.12 3.87
N ASP A 491 3.08 13.19 4.18
CA ASP A 491 2.46 14.47 4.53
C ASP A 491 1.62 15.02 3.38
N LEU A 492 2.10 14.87 2.14
CA LEU A 492 1.38 15.31 0.95
C LEU A 492 0.11 14.54 0.67
N VAL A 493 0.12 13.23 0.84
CA VAL A 493 -1.11 12.44 0.68
C VAL A 493 -2.19 12.91 1.65
N GLY A 494 -1.80 13.27 2.89
CA GLY A 494 -2.73 13.82 3.89
C GLY A 494 -3.17 15.26 3.64
N ALA A 495 -2.41 16.02 2.85
CA ALA A 495 -2.80 17.34 2.37
C ALA A 495 -3.83 17.26 1.25
N MET A 496 -3.65 16.32 0.32
CA MET A 496 -4.40 16.26 -0.92
C MET A 496 -5.73 15.53 -0.83
N ILE A 497 -5.92 14.69 0.18
CA ILE A 497 -7.17 13.99 0.44
C ILE A 497 -7.55 14.21 1.90
N PRO A 498 -8.75 14.76 2.19
CA PRO A 498 -9.24 14.90 3.54
C PRO A 498 -9.31 13.52 4.21
N HIS A 499 -8.65 13.35 5.35
CA HIS A 499 -8.68 12.13 6.15
C HIS A 499 -9.69 12.32 7.29
N PRO A 500 -10.56 11.34 7.58
CA PRO A 500 -11.62 11.47 8.59
C PRO A 500 -11.12 11.77 10.01
N ASP A 501 -9.82 11.61 10.28
CA ASP A 501 -9.18 11.86 11.58
C ASP A 501 -8.32 13.15 11.60
N ALA A 502 -8.39 13.96 10.54
CA ALA A 502 -7.70 15.24 10.43
C ALA A 502 -8.76 16.34 10.31
N THR A 503 -9.38 16.68 11.43
CA THR A 503 -10.48 17.65 11.45
C THR A 503 -10.12 18.86 12.32
N ASP A 504 -9.90 19.99 11.66
CA ASP A 504 -10.83 21.10 11.85
C ASP A 504 -12.25 20.69 11.39
N ASP A 505 -13.29 21.50 11.62
CA ASP A 505 -14.70 21.09 11.47
C ASP A 505 -15.12 20.55 10.07
N ASN A 506 -14.24 20.59 9.05
CA ASN A 506 -14.49 20.11 7.68
C ASN A 506 -13.59 18.95 7.19
N GLY A 507 -12.70 18.40 8.03
CA GLY A 507 -11.94 17.17 7.70
C GLY A 507 -10.73 17.34 6.79
N TRP A 508 -10.22 18.56 6.64
CA TRP A 508 -9.01 18.85 5.86
C TRP A 508 -7.81 19.16 6.76
N THR A 509 -6.61 18.75 6.34
CA THR A 509 -5.39 19.31 6.93
C THR A 509 -5.23 20.75 6.42
N LEU A 510 -5.27 21.74 7.31
CA LEU A 510 -5.10 23.16 6.92
C LEU A 510 -3.73 23.38 6.24
N PRO A 511 -3.65 24.20 5.17
CA PRO A 511 -2.38 24.56 4.52
C PRO A 511 -1.31 25.07 5.48
N ASP A 512 -1.69 25.81 6.52
CA ASP A 512 -0.76 26.29 7.56
C ASP A 512 -0.22 25.16 8.45
N GLU A 513 -1.04 24.12 8.70
CA GLU A 513 -0.61 22.93 9.42
C GLU A 513 0.28 22.04 8.54
N ILE A 514 0.08 22.05 7.22
CA ILE A 514 0.97 21.40 6.23
C ILE A 514 2.31 22.11 6.21
N LEU A 515 2.34 23.44 6.14
CA LEU A 515 3.58 24.22 6.21
C LEU A 515 4.32 24.01 7.53
N ARG A 516 3.58 23.93 8.66
CA ARG A 516 4.16 23.63 9.97
C ARG A 516 4.66 22.18 10.09
N LYS A 517 3.98 21.20 9.50
CA LYS A 517 4.40 19.78 9.49
C LYS A 517 5.61 19.55 8.59
N VAL A 518 5.61 20.18 7.41
CA VAL A 518 6.75 20.15 6.48
C VAL A 518 7.94 20.90 7.09
N SER A 519 7.76 22.05 7.75
CA SER A 519 8.87 22.72 8.45
C SER A 519 9.45 21.90 9.60
N LEU A 520 8.61 21.19 10.37
CA LEU A 520 9.05 20.32 11.47
C LEU A 520 9.80 19.06 11.02
N ASN A 521 9.39 18.42 9.92
CA ASN A 521 10.00 17.16 9.44
C ASN A 521 11.37 17.35 8.79
N PHE A 522 11.78 18.59 8.53
CA PHE A 522 13.00 18.91 7.79
C PHE A 522 13.89 19.95 8.50
N ASN A 523 13.52 20.41 9.70
CA ASN A 523 14.43 21.12 10.58
C ASN A 523 15.61 20.20 10.94
N ARG A 524 16.84 20.68 10.76
CA ARG A 524 17.99 20.07 11.44
C ARG A 524 17.69 20.08 12.94
N PRO A 525 18.08 19.06 13.72
CA PRO A 525 18.14 19.23 15.16
C PRO A 525 19.03 20.44 15.41
N THR A 526 18.44 21.54 15.88
CA THR A 526 19.20 22.67 16.38
C THR A 526 20.00 22.11 17.54
N GLY A 527 21.32 22.05 17.36
CA GLY A 527 22.22 21.53 18.37
C GLY A 527 21.87 22.15 19.72
N SER A 528 21.60 21.28 20.69
CA SER A 528 21.91 21.64 22.06
C SER A 528 23.39 22.01 22.08
N ARG A 529 23.67 23.20 22.61
CA ARG A 529 24.99 23.81 22.77
C ARG A 529 26.08 22.84 23.18
#